data_AF-A0A7C7GJM8-F1
#
_entry.id   AF-A0A7C7GJM8-F1
#
_cell.length_a   1.000
_cell.length_b   1.000
_cell.length_c   1.000
_cell.angle_alpha   90.00
_cell.angle_beta   90.00
_cell.angle_gamma   90.00
#
_symmetry.space_group_name_H-M   'P 1'
#
loop_
_entity.id
_entity.type
_entity.pdbx_description
1 polymer ?
#
loop_
_entity_poly.entity_id
_entity_poly.type
_entity_poly.pdbx_seq_one_letter_code
_entity_poly.pdbx_strand_id
1 'polypeptide(L)'
;ALNRKGELFAQYKMYKRAIAIYSLASRIRPNHLPTMLNTATAYYNSENYGKAIAILERLLLSHPHHEDILAHRILLAQAYVKSNNRGKGLKNIAIAIKMDPAVKASIRTNPAFEVLREINEYKELTQ
;
A
#
# COMPACT_ATOMS: atom_id res chain seq x y z
N ALA A 1 16.50 -3.96 -15.88
CA ALA A 1 17.10 -5.17 -15.29
C ALA A 1 16.75 -5.35 -13.81
N LEU A 2 17.14 -4.45 -12.90
CA LEU A 2 16.96 -4.65 -11.45
C LEU A 2 15.49 -4.73 -11.01
N ASN A 3 14.60 -3.86 -11.52
CA ASN A 3 13.17 -3.92 -11.16
C ASN A 3 12.54 -5.29 -11.45
N ARG A 4 12.74 -5.80 -12.68
CA ARG A 4 12.24 -7.11 -13.11
C ARG A 4 12.85 -8.27 -12.29
N LYS A 5 14.13 -8.16 -11.91
CA LYS A 5 14.77 -9.16 -11.04
C LYS A 5 14.17 -9.16 -9.63
N GLY A 6 13.90 -7.98 -9.07
CA GLY A 6 13.22 -7.86 -7.78
C GLY A 6 11.80 -8.41 -7.84
N GLU A 7 11.10 -8.16 -8.94
CA GLU A 7 9.75 -8.66 -9.19
C GLU A 7 9.71 -10.19 -9.25
N LEU A 8 10.66 -10.80 -9.96
CA LEU A 8 10.80 -12.26 -9.99
C LEU A 8 10.97 -12.84 -8.59
N PHE A 9 11.84 -12.26 -7.75
CA PHE A 9 11.97 -12.70 -6.36
C PHE A 9 10.67 -12.53 -5.57
N ALA A 10 9.92 -11.44 -5.77
CA ALA A 10 8.66 -11.20 -5.10
C ALA A 10 7.56 -12.20 -5.52
N GLN A 11 7.53 -12.59 -6.80
CA GLN A 11 6.62 -13.62 -7.32
C GLN A 11 6.84 -14.98 -6.62
N TYR A 12 8.10 -15.33 -6.34
CA TYR A 12 8.45 -16.52 -5.54
C TYR A 12 8.40 -16.28 -4.02
N LYS A 13 7.73 -15.21 -3.55
CA LYS A 13 7.62 -14.82 -2.13
C LYS A 13 8.96 -14.63 -1.41
N MET A 14 10.06 -14.46 -2.15
CA MET A 14 11.40 -14.21 -1.61
C MET A 14 11.57 -12.73 -1.26
N TYR A 15 10.70 -12.20 -0.40
CA TYR A 15 10.57 -10.75 -0.18
C TYR A 15 11.87 -10.09 0.29
N LYS A 16 12.67 -10.75 1.15
CA LYS A 16 13.98 -10.25 1.57
C LYS A 16 14.93 -10.03 0.38
N ARG A 17 14.96 -10.98 -0.57
CA ARG A 17 15.78 -10.87 -1.79
C ARG A 17 15.21 -9.81 -2.73
N ALA A 18 13.90 -9.75 -2.90
CA ALA A 18 13.24 -8.71 -3.69
C ALA A 18 13.58 -7.31 -3.17
N ILE A 19 13.45 -7.08 -1.85
CA ILE A 19 13.78 -5.82 -1.18
C ILE A 19 15.25 -5.45 -1.37
N ALA A 20 16.19 -6.40 -1.27
CA ALA A 20 17.60 -6.13 -1.52
C ALA A 20 17.83 -5.64 -2.95
N ILE A 21 17.20 -6.26 -3.95
CA ILE A 21 17.29 -5.82 -5.35
C ILE A 21 16.63 -4.47 -5.56
N TYR A 22 15.47 -4.21 -4.96
CA TYR A 22 14.80 -2.91 -5.06
C TYR A 22 15.57 -1.78 -4.38
N SER A 23 16.28 -2.06 -3.28
CA SER A 23 17.18 -1.10 -2.63
C SER A 23 18.28 -0.63 -3.59
N LEU A 24 18.88 -1.57 -4.35
CA LEU A 24 19.83 -1.22 -5.40
C LEU A 24 19.18 -0.40 -6.52
N ALA A 25 17.99 -0.80 -6.99
CA ALA A 25 17.27 -0.04 -8.02
C ALA A 25 16.92 1.40 -7.57
N SER A 26 16.57 1.57 -6.29
CA SER A 26 16.23 2.87 -5.70
C SER A 26 17.43 3.82 -5.60
N ARG A 27 18.65 3.29 -5.44
CA ARG A 27 19.88 4.12 -5.48
C ARG A 27 20.14 4.71 -6.87
N ILE A 28 19.73 4.01 -7.93
CA ILE A 28 19.93 4.46 -9.31
C ILE A 28 18.82 5.43 -9.73
N ARG A 29 17.57 5.11 -9.39
CA ARG A 29 16.40 5.97 -9.70
C ARG A 29 15.49 6.09 -8.48
N PRO A 30 15.70 7.10 -7.61
CA PRO A 30 15.09 7.15 -6.29
C PRO A 30 13.58 7.43 -6.29
N ASN A 31 13.03 7.93 -7.40
CA ASN A 31 11.60 8.21 -7.60
C ASN A 31 11.02 7.38 -8.77
N HIS A 32 11.64 6.27 -9.15
CA HIS A 32 11.08 5.45 -10.24
C HIS A 32 9.82 4.74 -9.76
N LEU A 33 8.66 5.21 -10.23
CA LEU A 33 7.34 4.74 -9.78
C LEU A 33 7.22 3.21 -9.71
N PRO A 34 7.48 2.42 -10.78
CA PRO A 34 7.37 0.96 -10.71
C PRO A 34 8.22 0.32 -9.60
N THR A 35 9.39 0.90 -9.31
CA THR A 35 10.26 0.40 -8.25
C THR A 35 9.70 0.75 -6.88
N MET A 36 9.14 1.95 -6.69
CA MET A 36 8.50 2.33 -5.43
C MET A 36 7.28 1.44 -5.14
N LEU A 37 6.41 1.22 -6.15
CA LEU A 37 5.23 0.36 -6.05
C LEU A 37 5.63 -1.04 -5.58
N ASN A 38 6.55 -1.66 -6.33
CA ASN A 38 7.02 -3.02 -6.05
C ASN A 38 7.71 -3.14 -4.69
N THR A 39 8.44 -2.10 -4.26
CA THR A 39 9.11 -2.10 -2.95
C THR A 39 8.11 -2.01 -1.81
N ALA A 40 7.12 -1.13 -1.90
CA ALA A 40 6.06 -1.02 -0.89
C ALA A 40 5.28 -2.33 -0.73
N THR A 41 4.88 -2.95 -1.84
CA THR A 41 4.18 -4.24 -1.84
C THR A 41 5.03 -5.35 -1.24
N ALA A 42 6.33 -5.42 -1.57
CA ALA A 42 7.23 -6.40 -0.97
C ALA A 42 7.38 -6.20 0.55
N TYR A 43 7.48 -4.95 1.02
CA TYR A 43 7.51 -4.68 2.46
C TYR A 43 6.21 -5.06 3.15
N TYR A 44 5.05 -4.72 2.56
CA TYR A 44 3.74 -5.09 3.09
C TYR A 44 3.59 -6.61 3.22
N ASN A 45 3.95 -7.36 2.17
CA ASN A 45 3.87 -8.83 2.17
C ASN A 45 4.90 -9.49 3.10
N SER A 46 5.99 -8.79 3.44
CA SER A 46 6.94 -9.21 4.48
C SER A 46 6.57 -8.72 5.88
N GLU A 47 5.35 -8.20 6.07
CA GLU A 47 4.80 -7.65 7.32
C GLU A 47 5.58 -6.46 7.90
N ASN A 48 6.45 -5.85 7.09
CA ASN A 48 7.17 -4.64 7.46
C ASN A 48 6.33 -3.40 7.11
N TYR A 49 5.21 -3.26 7.81
CA TYR A 49 4.21 -2.23 7.52
C TYR A 49 4.76 -0.81 7.64
N GLY A 50 5.67 -0.56 8.59
CA GLY A 50 6.30 0.76 8.75
C GLY A 50 7.10 1.19 7.52
N LYS A 51 7.87 0.28 6.91
CA LYS A 51 8.58 0.57 5.65
C LYS A 51 7.63 0.68 4.45
N ALA A 52 6.58 -0.13 4.40
CA ALA A 52 5.55 -0.02 3.37
C ALA A 52 4.87 1.36 3.40
N ILE A 53 4.46 1.82 4.59
CA ILE A 53 3.86 3.14 4.82
C ILE A 53 4.78 4.24 4.31
N ALA A 54 6.05 4.26 4.74
CA ALA A 54 6.99 5.31 4.35
C ALA A 54 7.17 5.43 2.83
N ILE A 55 7.19 4.30 2.12
CA ILE A 55 7.32 4.29 0.66
C ILE A 55 6.01 4.74 0.00
N LEU A 56 4.86 4.25 0.46
CA LEU A 56 3.55 4.61 -0.09
C LEU A 56 3.23 6.09 0.11
N GLU A 57 3.56 6.68 1.26
CA GLU A 57 3.39 8.13 1.47
C GLU A 57 4.24 8.94 0.51
N ARG A 58 5.52 8.57 0.36
CA ARG A 58 6.41 9.22 -0.61
C ARG A 58 5.94 9.03 -2.05
N LEU A 59 5.39 7.86 -2.37
CA LEU A 59 4.83 7.54 -3.68
C LEU A 59 3.66 8.45 -4.03
N LEU A 60 2.69 8.56 -3.11
CA LEU A 60 1.51 9.40 -3.28
C LEU A 60 1.85 10.91 -3.36
N LEU A 61 2.94 11.34 -2.71
CA LEU A 61 3.44 12.71 -2.82
C LEU A 61 4.19 12.98 -4.13
N SER A 62 5.01 12.04 -4.59
CA SER A 62 5.86 12.22 -5.79
C SER A 62 5.11 11.94 -7.10
N HIS A 63 4.07 11.11 -7.06
CA HIS A 63 3.27 10.73 -8.22
C HIS A 63 1.78 10.88 -7.90
N PRO A 64 1.26 12.11 -7.69
CA PRO A 64 -0.11 12.33 -7.25
C PRO A 64 -1.18 11.97 -8.29
N HIS A 65 -0.79 11.67 -9.53
CA HIS A 65 -1.70 11.40 -10.65
C HIS A 65 -1.37 10.08 -11.40
N HIS A 66 -0.69 9.14 -10.76
CA HIS A 66 -0.46 7.83 -11.39
C HIS A 66 -1.73 6.99 -11.44
N GLU A 67 -1.82 6.12 -12.45
CA GLU A 67 -3.01 5.32 -12.76
C GLU A 67 -3.48 4.45 -11.57
N ASP A 68 -2.55 3.81 -10.87
CA ASP A 68 -2.87 2.90 -9.76
C ASP A 68 -3.09 3.60 -8.40
N ILE A 69 -3.27 4.93 -8.36
CA ILE A 69 -3.27 5.69 -7.11
C ILE A 69 -4.29 5.19 -6.08
N LEU A 70 -5.45 4.74 -6.55
CA LEU A 70 -6.51 4.22 -5.69
C LEU A 70 -6.09 2.92 -4.99
N ALA A 71 -5.51 1.97 -5.73
CA ALA A 71 -5.01 0.72 -5.19
C ALA A 71 -3.89 0.96 -4.15
N HIS A 72 -2.98 1.90 -4.43
CA HIS A 72 -1.88 2.21 -3.52
C HIS A 72 -2.33 2.97 -2.27
N ARG A 73 -3.39 3.79 -2.38
CA ARG A 73 -4.02 4.42 -1.23
C ARG A 73 -4.73 3.40 -0.34
N ILE A 74 -5.39 2.42 -0.93
CA ILE A 74 -6.00 1.31 -0.19
C ILE A 74 -4.90 0.46 0.47
N LEU A 75 -3.80 0.15 -0.21
CA LEU A 75 -2.66 -0.56 0.37
C LEU A 75 -2.05 0.22 1.55
N LEU A 76 -1.98 1.55 1.46
CA LEU A 76 -1.55 2.41 2.56
C LEU A 76 -2.50 2.32 3.75
N ALA A 77 -3.82 2.34 3.51
CA ALA A 77 -4.81 2.11 4.56
C ALA A 77 -4.61 0.74 5.23
N GLN A 78 -4.42 -0.32 4.45
CA GLN A 78 -4.17 -1.67 4.98
C GLN A 78 -2.90 -1.70 5.84
N ALA A 79 -1.80 -1.11 5.35
CA ALA A 79 -0.55 -1.05 6.08
C ALA A 79 -0.72 -0.29 7.41
N TYR A 80 -1.48 0.81 7.41
CA TYR A 80 -1.80 1.54 8.63
C TYR A 80 -2.58 0.69 9.63
N VAL A 81 -3.64 0.01 9.21
CA VAL A 81 -4.45 -0.84 10.09
C VAL A 81 -3.65 -2.01 10.63
N LYS A 82 -2.84 -2.67 9.78
CA LYS A 82 -1.95 -3.76 10.19
C LYS A 82 -0.84 -3.32 11.14
N SER A 83 -0.42 -2.05 11.07
CA SER A 83 0.48 -1.42 12.06
C SER A 83 -0.23 -0.89 13.32
N ASN A 84 -1.50 -1.27 13.53
CA ASN A 84 -2.39 -0.82 14.60
C ASN A 84 -2.72 0.69 14.60
N ASN A 85 -2.42 1.41 13.52
CA ASN A 85 -2.79 2.80 13.33
C ASN A 85 -4.15 2.92 12.63
N ARG A 86 -5.21 2.60 13.39
CA ARG A 86 -6.60 2.56 12.88
C ARG A 86 -7.05 3.92 12.35
N GLY A 87 -6.71 5.02 13.03
CA GLY A 87 -7.10 6.37 12.64
C GLY A 87 -6.54 6.78 11.26
N LYS A 88 -5.25 6.55 10.99
CA LYS A 88 -4.70 6.80 9.65
C LYS A 88 -5.21 5.81 8.61
N GLY A 89 -5.57 4.58 9.01
CA GLY A 89 -6.27 3.62 8.17
C GLY A 89 -7.62 4.16 7.66
N LEU A 90 -8.49 4.57 8.60
CA LEU A 90 -9.80 5.15 8.32
C LEU A 90 -9.71 6.40 7.45
N LYS A 91 -8.76 7.30 7.75
CA LYS A 91 -8.52 8.48 6.92
C LYS A 91 -8.23 8.11 5.46
N ASN A 92 -7.40 7.10 5.21
CA ASN A 92 -7.08 6.69 3.83
C ASN A 92 -8.23 5.95 3.15
N ILE A 93 -9.05 5.20 3.91
CA ILE A 93 -10.31 4.61 3.42
C ILE A 93 -11.27 5.71 2.96
N ALA A 94 -11.49 6.73 3.78
CA ALA A 94 -12.37 7.86 3.45
C ALA A 94 -11.92 8.59 2.18
N ILE A 95 -10.61 8.81 2.02
CA ILE A 95 -10.06 9.41 0.80
C ILE A 95 -10.29 8.49 -0.40
N ALA A 96 -10.02 7.18 -0.28
CA ALA A 96 -10.23 6.24 -1.38
C ALA A 96 -11.70 6.19 -1.84
N ILE A 97 -12.65 6.17 -0.90
CA ILE A 97 -14.09 6.18 -1.20
C ILE A 97 -14.52 7.52 -1.83
N LYS A 98 -13.92 8.64 -1.39
CA LYS A 98 -14.18 9.95 -2.02
C LYS A 98 -13.66 10.02 -3.46
N MET A 99 -12.53 9.36 -3.75
CA MET A 99 -11.96 9.29 -5.10
C MET A 99 -12.80 8.40 -6.01
N ASP A 100 -13.25 7.26 -5.50
CA ASP A 100 -14.10 6.33 -6.23
C ASP A 100 -15.05 5.60 -5.26
N PRO A 101 -16.35 5.95 -5.23
CA PRO A 101 -17.32 5.28 -4.38
C PRO A 101 -17.48 3.77 -4.67
N ALA A 102 -17.10 3.29 -5.85
CA ALA A 102 -17.22 1.87 -6.21
C ALA A 102 -16.33 0.97 -5.33
N VAL A 103 -15.27 1.50 -4.71
CA VAL A 103 -14.40 0.71 -3.84
C VAL A 103 -15.02 0.37 -2.48
N LYS A 104 -16.17 0.96 -2.11
CA LYS A 104 -16.86 0.67 -0.83
C LYS A 104 -17.06 -0.83 -0.60
N ALA A 105 -17.56 -1.53 -1.62
CA ALA A 105 -17.83 -2.97 -1.53
C ALA A 105 -16.54 -3.78 -1.29
N SER A 106 -15.45 -3.43 -1.99
CA SER A 106 -14.14 -4.08 -1.82
C SER A 106 -13.55 -3.78 -0.44
N ILE A 107 -13.65 -2.54 0.04
CA ILE A 107 -13.17 -2.15 1.37
C ILE A 107 -13.93 -2.92 2.45
N ARG A 108 -15.27 -2.97 2.38
CA ARG A 108 -16.12 -3.65 3.36
C ARG A 108 -15.75 -5.13 3.56
N THR A 109 -15.42 -5.83 2.47
CA THR A 109 -15.08 -7.25 2.48
C THR A 109 -13.59 -7.54 2.66
N ASN A 110 -12.72 -6.51 2.64
CA ASN A 110 -11.28 -6.69 2.77
C ASN A 110 -10.88 -7.16 4.19
N PRO A 111 -10.20 -8.30 4.35
CA PRO A 111 -9.84 -8.85 5.67
C PRO A 111 -8.86 -7.96 6.44
N ALA A 112 -8.08 -7.10 5.77
CA ALA A 112 -7.20 -6.16 6.46
C ALA A 112 -7.97 -5.13 7.30
N PHE A 113 -9.27 -4.93 7.02
CA PHE A 113 -10.12 -3.95 7.70
C PHE A 113 -11.14 -4.58 8.65
N GLU A 114 -11.06 -5.89 8.91
CA GLU A 114 -11.97 -6.59 9.81
C GLU A 114 -12.00 -5.96 11.21
N VAL A 115 -10.83 -5.57 11.73
CA VAL A 115 -10.69 -4.91 13.04
C VAL A 115 -11.36 -3.53 13.12
N LEU A 116 -11.76 -2.96 11.97
CA LEU A 116 -12.46 -1.67 11.90
C LEU A 116 -13.99 -1.84 11.84
N ARG A 117 -14.50 -3.05 11.59
CA ARG A 117 -15.94 -3.28 11.34
C ARG A 117 -16.83 -2.84 12.49
N GLU A 118 -16.33 -2.82 13.72
CA GLU A 118 -17.07 -2.35 14.89
C GLU A 118 -16.98 -0.83 15.15
N ILE A 119 -16.18 -0.11 14.37
CA ILE A 119 -16.03 1.35 14.48
C ILE A 119 -17.18 2.02 13.72
N ASN A 120 -17.93 2.90 14.37
CA ASN A 120 -19.06 3.62 13.74
C ASN A 120 -18.65 4.39 12.49
N GLU A 121 -17.52 5.11 12.54
CA GLU A 121 -16.97 5.83 11.37
C GLU A 121 -16.74 4.88 10.17
N TYR A 122 -16.25 3.66 10.41
CA TYR A 122 -16.06 2.68 9.34
C TYR A 122 -17.40 2.20 8.76
N LYS A 123 -18.40 1.96 9.63
CA LYS A 123 -19.76 1.57 9.21
C LYS A 123 -20.36 2.66 8.31
N GLU A 124 -20.30 3.91 8.73
CA GLU A 124 -20.80 5.06 7.96
C GLU A 124 -20.09 5.22 6.60
N LEU A 125 -18.78 5.04 6.56
CA LEU A 125 -18.01 5.13 5.32
C LEU A 125 -18.37 4.03 4.31
N THR A 126 -18.70 2.83 4.78
CA THR A 126 -18.81 1.62 3.94
C THR A 126 -20.24 1.12 3.69
N GLN A 127 -21.24 1.73 4.33
CA GLN A 127 -22.66 1.53 4.03
C GLN A 127 -23.08 2.23 2.74
#